data_AF-A0A8C9E358-F1
#
_entry.id   AF-A0A8C9E358-F1
#
_cell.length_a   1.000
_cell.length_b   1.000
_cell.length_c   1.000
_cell.angle_alpha   90.00
_cell.angle_beta   90.00
_cell.angle_gamma   90.00
#
_symmetry.space_group_name_H-M   'P 1'
#
loop_
_entity.id
_entity.type
_entity.pdbx_description
1 polymer ?
#
loop_
_entity_poly.entity_id
_entity_poly.type
_entity_poly.pdbx_seq_one_letter_code
_entity_poly.pdbx_strand_id
1 'polypeptide(L)'
;MALPRLIIRKVDKQTASLDAHDPVSQLHKCAFYLKDTERMYLCLSQERIIQFQAAPCRKEPNKEMINGGASWTINSTDKAEYTFYQAMGPVLAPVIPMPVADSLQLNGSGDVAMLELTGQNFTPNLRVWFGDVEAETMYRRGESMLCVVPDISAFLEGWRGAGTVLFILLFSLKAEVL
;
A
#
# COMPACT_ATOMS: atom_id res chain seq x y z
N MET A 1 13.51 -6.24 3.20
CA MET A 1 14.40 -7.25 2.57
C MET A 1 13.93 -7.48 1.14
N ALA A 2 14.83 -7.76 0.21
CA ALA A 2 14.51 -8.02 -1.19
C ALA A 2 15.24 -9.28 -1.67
N LEU A 3 14.61 -10.02 -2.60
CA LEU A 3 15.27 -11.11 -3.31
C LEU A 3 16.21 -10.55 -4.39
N PRO A 4 17.20 -11.35 -4.87
CA PRO A 4 17.97 -11.00 -6.06
C PRO A 4 17.08 -10.79 -7.30
N ARG A 5 17.67 -10.36 -8.42
CA ARG A 5 16.91 -10.22 -9.67
C ARG A 5 16.41 -11.58 -10.16
N LEU A 6 15.11 -11.68 -10.39
CA LEU A 6 14.44 -12.89 -10.86
C LEU A 6 13.84 -12.66 -12.26
N ILE A 7 13.79 -13.71 -13.06
CA ILE A 7 13.00 -13.78 -14.30
C ILE A 7 11.85 -14.74 -14.06
N ILE A 8 10.63 -14.23 -14.18
CA ILE A 8 9.43 -15.07 -14.10
C ILE A 8 9.30 -15.88 -15.40
N ARG A 9 9.06 -17.19 -15.27
CA ARG A 9 8.89 -18.12 -16.39
C ARG A 9 7.57 -18.87 -16.24
N LYS A 10 6.87 -19.05 -17.35
CA LYS A 10 5.62 -19.84 -17.41
C LYS A 10 5.94 -21.30 -17.10
N VAL A 11 5.15 -21.91 -16.23
CA VAL A 11 5.29 -23.33 -15.89
C VAL A 11 4.16 -24.14 -16.52
N ASP A 12 4.53 -25.17 -17.27
CA ASP A 12 3.64 -26.23 -17.71
C ASP A 12 4.16 -27.58 -17.19
N LYS A 13 3.33 -28.29 -16.44
CA LYS A 13 3.68 -29.51 -15.70
C LYS A 13 4.92 -29.30 -14.80
N GLN A 14 6.06 -29.86 -15.19
CA GLN A 14 7.35 -29.75 -14.49
C GLN A 14 8.42 -29.06 -15.35
N THR A 15 7.98 -28.22 -16.29
CA THR A 15 8.87 -27.48 -17.18
C THR A 15 8.64 -25.98 -17.08
N ALA A 16 9.72 -25.21 -17.03
CA ALA A 16 9.72 -23.77 -17.22
C ALA A 16 10.01 -23.46 -18.69
N SER A 17 9.14 -22.66 -19.33
CA SER A 17 9.35 -22.18 -20.70
C SER A 17 10.27 -20.96 -20.72
N LEU A 18 11.20 -20.93 -21.69
CA LEU A 18 12.21 -19.88 -21.88
C LEU A 18 11.76 -18.76 -22.82
N ASP A 19 10.71 -18.99 -23.58
CA ASP A 19 10.23 -18.21 -24.73
C ASP A 19 8.76 -17.77 -24.59
N ALA A 20 8.18 -17.90 -23.40
CA ALA A 20 6.85 -17.39 -23.12
C ALA A 20 6.85 -15.85 -23.07
N HIS A 21 5.93 -15.23 -23.82
CA HIS A 21 5.74 -13.78 -23.88
C HIS A 21 4.34 -13.34 -23.43
N ASP A 22 3.47 -14.28 -23.06
CA ASP A 22 2.13 -13.98 -22.57
C ASP A 22 2.19 -13.19 -21.25
N PRO A 23 1.27 -12.26 -21.01
CA PRO A 23 1.10 -11.63 -19.71
C PRO A 23 0.87 -12.67 -18.60
N VAL A 24 1.39 -12.36 -17.40
CA VAL A 24 1.15 -13.19 -16.22
C VAL A 24 -0.20 -12.81 -15.61
N SER A 25 -1.08 -13.81 -15.46
CA SER A 25 -2.42 -13.65 -14.87
C SER A 25 -2.49 -14.28 -13.48
N GLN A 26 -3.55 -13.95 -12.74
CA GLN A 26 -3.81 -14.55 -11.43
C GLN A 26 -3.93 -16.07 -11.52
N LEU A 27 -3.43 -16.73 -10.47
CA LEU A 27 -3.41 -18.18 -10.29
C LEU A 27 -2.59 -18.96 -11.33
N HIS A 28 -1.81 -18.27 -12.18
CA HIS A 28 -0.85 -18.93 -13.04
C HIS A 28 0.25 -19.63 -12.23
N LYS A 29 0.66 -20.81 -12.72
CA LYS A 29 1.89 -21.44 -12.26
C LYS A 29 3.08 -20.82 -12.97
N CYS A 30 4.07 -20.42 -12.18
CA CYS A 30 5.29 -19.79 -12.64
C CYS A 30 6.51 -20.31 -11.88
N ALA A 31 7.70 -20.05 -12.40
CA ALA A 31 8.97 -20.33 -11.76
C ALA A 31 9.81 -19.06 -11.79
N PHE A 32 10.64 -18.86 -10.77
CA PHE A 32 11.51 -17.69 -10.66
C PHE A 32 12.97 -18.09 -10.87
N TYR A 33 13.48 -17.84 -12.08
CA TYR A 33 14.89 -18.05 -12.41
C TYR A 33 15.75 -16.91 -11.84
N LEU A 34 16.85 -17.23 -11.17
CA LEU A 34 17.80 -16.25 -10.67
C LEU A 34 18.65 -15.74 -11.83
N LYS A 35 18.54 -14.44 -12.14
CA LYS A 35 19.23 -13.84 -13.28
C LYS A 35 20.75 -13.99 -13.12
N ASP A 36 21.44 -14.22 -14.24
CA ASP A 36 22.91 -14.36 -14.33
C ASP A 36 23.46 -15.60 -13.59
N THR A 37 22.62 -16.64 -13.42
CA THR A 37 23.02 -17.91 -12.82
C THR A 37 22.87 -19.08 -13.79
N GLU A 38 23.52 -20.20 -13.51
CA GLU A 38 23.40 -21.41 -14.32
C GLU A 38 22.12 -22.21 -14.00
N ARG A 39 20.98 -21.76 -14.55
CA ARG A 39 19.67 -22.41 -14.39
C ARG A 39 19.23 -22.58 -12.92
N MET A 40 19.60 -21.64 -12.04
CA MET A 40 19.16 -21.68 -10.65
C MET A 40 17.76 -21.08 -10.53
N TYR A 41 16.88 -21.75 -9.79
CA TYR A 41 15.52 -21.30 -9.53
C TYR A 41 15.27 -21.16 -8.03
N LEU A 42 14.40 -20.22 -7.68
CA LEU A 42 13.83 -20.11 -6.35
C LEU A 42 12.98 -21.35 -6.08
N CYS A 43 13.31 -22.10 -5.03
CA CYS A 43 12.70 -23.37 -4.73
C CYS A 43 12.37 -23.45 -3.24
N LEU A 44 11.17 -23.92 -2.92
CA LEU A 44 10.80 -24.33 -1.58
C LEU A 44 11.27 -25.77 -1.35
N SER A 45 12.06 -25.98 -0.32
CA SER A 45 12.42 -27.30 0.18
C SER A 45 12.14 -27.36 1.67
N GLN A 46 11.20 -28.22 2.05
CA GLN A 46 10.62 -28.23 3.41
C GLN A 46 10.05 -26.84 3.74
N GLU A 47 10.61 -26.14 4.71
CA GLU A 47 10.21 -24.78 5.11
C GLU A 47 11.26 -23.72 4.74
N ARG A 48 12.21 -24.06 3.87
CA ARG A 48 13.31 -23.18 3.49
C ARG A 48 13.23 -22.78 2.03
N ILE A 49 13.48 -21.50 1.79
CA ILE A 49 13.74 -20.98 0.45
C ILE A 49 15.19 -21.26 0.09
N ILE A 50 15.40 -22.05 -0.96
CA ILE A 50 16.71 -22.45 -1.46
C ILE A 50 16.84 -22.12 -2.96
N GLN A 51 18.05 -22.24 -3.48
CA GLN A 51 18.30 -22.23 -4.92
C GLN A 51 18.40 -23.67 -5.41
N PHE A 52 17.66 -24.02 -6.46
CA PHE A 52 17.68 -25.35 -7.07
C PHE A 52 18.10 -25.24 -8.54
N GLN A 53 19.08 -26.05 -8.95
CA GLN A 53 19.53 -26.08 -10.34
C GLN A 53 18.61 -26.93 -11.20
N ALA A 54 17.96 -26.33 -12.20
CA ALA A 54 17.12 -27.04 -13.16
C ALA A 54 17.95 -27.85 -14.17
N ALA A 55 17.36 -28.93 -14.68
CA ALA A 55 17.96 -29.73 -15.74
C ALA A 55 17.46 -29.27 -17.12
N PRO A 56 18.30 -29.29 -18.17
CA PRO A 56 17.83 -28.99 -19.52
C PRO A 56 16.85 -30.06 -20.02
N CYS A 57 15.81 -29.67 -20.76
CA CYS A 57 14.91 -30.65 -21.39
C CYS A 57 15.55 -31.20 -22.69
N ARG A 58 15.69 -32.54 -22.79
CA ARG A 58 16.30 -33.19 -23.96
C ARG A 58 15.49 -33.07 -25.24
N LYS A 59 14.16 -32.94 -25.13
CA LYS A 59 13.24 -32.92 -26.27
C LYS A 59 12.91 -31.51 -26.75
N GLU A 60 12.95 -30.54 -25.84
CA GLU A 60 12.47 -29.18 -26.06
C GLU A 60 13.53 -28.19 -25.56
N PRO A 61 14.39 -27.65 -26.44
CA PRO A 61 15.52 -26.80 -26.04
C PRO A 61 15.08 -25.46 -25.41
N ASN A 62 13.83 -25.05 -25.64
CA ASN A 62 13.19 -23.87 -25.05
C ASN A 62 12.54 -24.16 -23.68
N LYS A 63 12.85 -25.30 -23.06
CA LYS A 63 12.32 -25.69 -21.75
C LYS A 63 13.40 -26.19 -20.80
N GLU A 64 13.20 -25.90 -19.52
CA GLU A 64 14.02 -26.42 -18.42
C GLU A 64 13.14 -27.23 -17.46
N MET A 65 13.61 -28.41 -17.06
CA MET A 65 12.96 -29.30 -16.10
C MET A 65 13.19 -28.76 -14.68
N ILE A 66 12.11 -28.42 -14.00
CA ILE A 66 12.11 -27.89 -12.63
C ILE A 66 11.48 -28.89 -11.65
N ASN A 67 11.86 -28.79 -10.38
CA ASN A 67 11.20 -29.51 -9.29
C ASN A 67 9.83 -28.86 -8.99
N GLY A 68 8.87 -29.64 -8.47
CA GLY A 68 7.61 -29.11 -7.95
C GLY A 68 7.79 -28.00 -6.90
N GLY A 69 8.85 -28.04 -6.08
CA GLY A 69 9.18 -26.97 -5.14
C GLY A 69 9.57 -25.63 -5.79
N ALA A 70 9.92 -25.62 -7.08
CA ALA A 70 10.20 -24.40 -7.84
C ALA A 70 8.99 -23.92 -8.67
N SER A 71 7.83 -24.58 -8.52
CA SER A 71 6.57 -24.19 -9.14
C SER A 71 5.74 -23.39 -8.14
N TRP A 72 5.49 -22.12 -8.45
CA TRP A 72 4.80 -21.16 -7.60
C TRP A 72 3.49 -20.73 -8.24
N THR A 73 2.43 -20.64 -7.45
CA THR A 73 1.17 -20.01 -7.89
C THR A 73 1.22 -18.53 -7.54
N ILE A 74 1.07 -17.66 -8.53
CA ILE A 74 1.07 -16.20 -8.30
C ILE A 74 -0.37 -15.70 -8.14
N ASN A 75 -0.59 -14.77 -7.22
CA ASN A 75 -1.87 -14.08 -7.07
C ASN A 75 -1.63 -12.63 -6.66
N SER A 76 -2.48 -11.72 -7.12
CA SER A 76 -2.51 -10.36 -6.58
C SER A 76 -3.07 -10.40 -5.17
N THR A 77 -2.53 -9.56 -4.31
CA THR A 77 -3.00 -9.37 -2.94
C THR A 77 -3.34 -7.92 -2.73
N ASP A 78 -4.37 -7.66 -1.95
CA ASP A 78 -4.74 -6.32 -1.50
C ASP A 78 -4.72 -6.26 0.03
N LYS A 79 -4.67 -5.05 0.59
CA LYS A 79 -4.57 -4.82 2.03
C LYS A 79 -5.45 -3.64 2.43
N ALA A 80 -6.40 -3.90 3.33
CA ALA A 80 -7.08 -2.86 4.08
C ALA A 80 -6.42 -2.74 5.47
N GLU A 81 -6.09 -1.52 5.88
CA GLU A 81 -5.52 -1.21 7.19
C GLU A 81 -6.35 -0.13 7.87
N TYR A 82 -6.70 -0.37 9.13
CA TYR A 82 -7.48 0.56 9.94
C TYR A 82 -6.74 0.83 11.24
N THR A 83 -6.61 2.11 11.58
CA THR A 83 -5.97 2.57 12.82
C THR A 83 -6.94 3.45 13.58
N PHE A 84 -7.09 3.21 14.88
CA PHE A 84 -7.92 4.02 15.77
C PHE A 84 -7.31 4.12 17.16
N TYR A 85 -7.75 5.13 17.91
CA TYR A 85 -7.36 5.38 19.28
C TYR A 85 -8.56 5.95 20.05
N GLN A 86 -8.73 5.56 21.32
CA GLN A 86 -9.78 6.05 22.21
C GLN A 86 -9.15 7.00 23.24
N ALA A 87 -9.07 8.29 22.90
CA ALA A 87 -8.41 9.28 23.74
C ALA A 87 -9.19 9.60 25.02
N MET A 88 -10.52 9.53 24.95
CA MET A 88 -11.42 9.91 26.06
C MET A 88 -11.95 8.72 26.87
N GLY A 89 -11.33 7.55 26.72
CA GLY A 89 -11.74 6.31 27.38
C GLY A 89 -12.77 5.50 26.59
N PRO A 90 -13.36 4.46 27.21
CA PRO A 90 -14.22 3.52 26.51
C PRO A 90 -15.50 4.17 25.96
N VAL A 91 -15.79 3.88 24.70
CA VAL A 91 -16.98 4.36 23.99
C VAL A 91 -18.02 3.24 23.90
N LEU A 92 -19.31 3.56 24.11
CA LEU A 92 -20.41 2.59 24.00
C LEU A 92 -20.74 2.24 22.54
N ALA A 93 -20.46 3.16 21.61
CA ALA A 93 -20.69 2.98 20.18
C ALA A 93 -19.54 2.17 19.54
N PRO A 94 -19.84 1.29 18.56
CA PRO A 94 -18.81 0.65 17.74
C PRO A 94 -17.97 1.69 17.01
N VAL A 95 -16.66 1.43 16.87
CA VAL A 95 -15.74 2.30 16.13
C VAL A 95 -15.84 2.12 14.60
N ILE A 96 -16.82 1.33 14.14
CA ILE A 96 -17.06 1.02 12.73
C ILE A 96 -18.32 1.72 12.22
N PRO A 97 -18.38 2.09 10.92
CA PRO A 97 -17.33 1.93 9.92
C PRO A 97 -16.20 2.97 10.10
N MET A 98 -14.95 2.52 9.95
CA MET A 98 -13.78 3.41 10.10
C MET A 98 -13.64 4.33 8.89
N PRO A 99 -13.44 5.65 9.11
CA PRO A 99 -13.15 6.56 8.02
C PRO A 99 -11.77 6.26 7.44
N VAL A 100 -11.67 6.25 6.12
CA VAL A 100 -10.40 6.07 5.39
C VAL A 100 -10.23 7.29 4.49
N ALA A 101 -9.08 7.95 4.56
CA ALA A 101 -8.72 9.02 3.64
C ALA A 101 -7.78 8.47 2.57
N ASP A 102 -8.27 8.39 1.33
CA ASP A 102 -7.53 7.83 0.20
C ASP A 102 -6.66 8.87 -0.50
N SER A 103 -7.13 10.12 -0.58
CA SER A 103 -6.39 11.21 -1.20
C SER A 103 -6.71 12.58 -0.59
N LEU A 104 -5.76 13.49 -0.74
CA LEU A 104 -5.81 14.86 -0.26
C LEU A 104 -5.52 15.82 -1.41
N GLN A 105 -6.35 16.84 -1.55
CA GLN A 105 -6.17 17.87 -2.57
C GLN A 105 -6.25 19.24 -1.91
N LEU A 106 -5.19 20.03 -2.08
CA LEU A 106 -5.19 21.42 -1.63
C LEU A 106 -5.84 22.28 -2.71
N ASN A 107 -6.92 22.96 -2.34
CA ASN A 107 -7.67 23.87 -3.17
C ASN A 107 -7.47 25.32 -2.67
N GLY A 108 -7.28 26.24 -3.61
CA GLY A 108 -7.09 27.66 -3.32
C GLY A 108 -5.64 28.06 -3.09
N SER A 109 -5.41 29.37 -3.13
CA SER A 109 -4.12 30.02 -2.83
C SER A 109 -4.39 31.40 -2.25
N GLY A 110 -3.67 31.83 -1.21
CA GLY A 110 -3.84 33.15 -0.58
C GLY A 110 -4.54 33.06 0.79
N ASP A 111 -5.51 33.94 1.04
CA ASP A 111 -6.08 34.19 2.38
C ASP A 111 -6.88 33.03 2.99
N VAL A 112 -7.39 32.10 2.17
CA VAL A 112 -8.07 30.88 2.62
C VAL A 112 -7.64 29.71 1.74
N ALA A 113 -6.82 28.82 2.29
CA ALA A 113 -6.51 27.54 1.69
C ALA A 113 -7.47 26.46 2.24
N MET A 114 -7.98 25.60 1.37
CA MET A 114 -8.88 24.52 1.76
C MET A 114 -8.27 23.17 1.40
N LEU A 115 -8.36 22.20 2.29
CA LEU A 115 -7.96 20.83 2.04
C LEU A 115 -9.20 19.98 1.79
N GLU A 116 -9.28 19.36 0.62
CA GLU A 116 -10.29 18.38 0.26
C GLU A 116 -9.78 16.96 0.53
N LEU A 117 -10.56 16.21 1.30
CA LEU A 117 -10.32 14.81 1.64
C LEU A 117 -11.28 13.97 0.81
N THR A 118 -10.75 13.03 0.02
CA THR A 118 -11.53 12.00 -0.66
C THR A 118 -11.23 10.64 -0.05
N GLY A 119 -12.27 9.85 0.20
CA GLY A 119 -12.11 8.63 0.96
C GLY A 119 -13.41 7.85 1.11
N GLN A 120 -13.58 7.20 2.26
CA GLN A 120 -14.72 6.34 2.56
C GLN A 120 -15.17 6.52 4.01
N ASN A 121 -16.46 6.24 4.26
CA ASN A 121 -17.09 6.22 5.59
C ASN A 121 -16.97 7.54 6.37
N PHE A 122 -16.90 8.67 5.67
CA PHE A 122 -16.98 9.96 6.33
C PHE A 122 -18.40 10.23 6.85
N THR A 123 -18.47 10.91 7.98
CA THR A 123 -19.73 11.25 8.64
C THR A 123 -19.70 12.71 9.13
N PRO A 124 -20.87 13.37 9.29
CA PRO A 124 -20.93 14.78 9.69
C PRO A 124 -20.31 15.12 11.06
N ASN A 125 -20.16 14.12 11.93
CA ASN A 125 -19.56 14.25 13.27
C ASN A 125 -18.03 14.12 13.27
N LEU A 126 -17.39 13.85 12.12
CA LEU A 126 -15.94 13.87 12.02
C LEU A 126 -15.44 15.32 11.90
N ARG A 127 -14.27 15.54 12.51
CA ARG A 127 -13.50 16.77 12.38
C ARG A 127 -12.09 16.43 11.92
N VAL A 128 -11.55 17.27 11.04
CA VAL A 128 -10.15 17.20 10.63
C VAL A 128 -9.32 17.97 11.65
N TRP A 129 -8.27 17.34 12.16
CA TRP A 129 -7.31 17.94 13.08
C TRP A 129 -5.95 18.00 12.42
N PHE A 130 -5.24 19.12 12.50
CA PHE A 130 -3.84 19.23 12.12
C PHE A 130 -3.02 19.22 13.40
N GLY A 131 -2.30 18.13 13.71
CA GLY A 131 -1.71 17.98 15.04
C GLY A 131 -2.77 18.07 16.15
N ASP A 132 -2.64 19.08 17.02
CA ASP A 132 -3.56 19.40 18.11
C ASP A 132 -4.54 20.56 17.78
N VAL A 133 -4.56 21.05 16.54
CA VAL A 133 -5.44 22.13 16.07
C VAL A 133 -6.63 21.56 15.31
N GLU A 134 -7.85 21.75 15.82
CA GLU A 134 -9.08 21.42 15.10
C GLU A 134 -9.30 22.40 13.93
N ALA A 135 -9.57 21.86 12.74
CA ALA A 135 -9.90 22.66 11.56
C ALA A 135 -11.41 22.77 11.35
N GLU A 136 -11.84 23.92 10.83
CA GLU A 136 -13.21 24.10 10.38
C GLU A 136 -13.51 23.10 9.26
N THR A 137 -14.36 22.11 9.57
CA THR A 137 -14.61 20.95 8.71
C THR A 137 -16.02 20.99 8.13
N MET A 138 -16.11 20.86 6.81
CA MET A 138 -17.33 20.79 6.03
C MET A 138 -17.53 19.38 5.48
N TYR A 139 -18.55 18.68 5.99
CA TYR A 139 -18.97 17.40 5.44
C TYR A 139 -19.76 17.60 4.15
N ARG A 140 -19.37 16.90 3.06
CA ARG A 140 -20.14 16.85 1.82
C ARG A 140 -20.94 15.54 1.69
N ARG A 141 -20.24 14.40 1.78
CA ARG A 141 -20.81 13.04 1.63
C ARG A 141 -19.86 11.98 2.20
N GLY A 142 -20.30 10.72 2.21
CA GLY A 142 -19.53 9.60 2.74
C GLY A 142 -18.14 9.42 2.11
N GLU A 143 -17.92 9.92 0.89
CA GLU A 143 -16.61 9.89 0.23
C GLU A 143 -15.87 11.24 0.18
N SER A 144 -16.43 12.33 0.74
CA SER A 144 -15.82 13.66 0.61
C SER A 144 -16.10 14.59 1.79
N MET A 145 -15.03 15.22 2.29
CA MET A 145 -15.06 16.32 3.25
C MET A 145 -14.05 17.40 2.85
N LEU A 146 -14.26 18.63 3.33
CA LEU A 146 -13.26 19.69 3.25
C LEU A 146 -12.96 20.24 4.62
N CYS A 147 -11.79 20.83 4.76
CA CYS A 147 -11.49 21.67 5.91
C CYS A 147 -10.70 22.91 5.48
N VAL A 148 -10.81 23.97 6.27
CA VAL A 148 -9.94 25.13 6.13
C VAL A 148 -8.57 24.78 6.70
N VAL A 149 -7.50 25.05 5.95
CA VAL A 149 -6.13 24.84 6.43
C VAL A 149 -5.81 25.92 7.47
N PRO A 150 -5.47 25.57 8.71
CA PRO A 150 -5.11 26.56 9.73
C PRO A 150 -3.89 27.38 9.33
N ASP A 151 -3.85 28.64 9.76
CA ASP A 151 -2.66 29.48 9.58
C ASP A 151 -1.46 28.90 10.34
N ILE A 152 -0.25 29.12 9.80
CA ILE A 152 0.96 28.55 10.38
C ILE A 152 1.25 29.04 11.81
N SER A 153 0.77 30.23 12.17
CA SER A 153 0.88 30.76 13.53
C SER A 153 0.15 29.91 14.58
N ALA A 154 -0.82 29.07 14.17
CA ALA A 154 -1.52 28.17 15.08
C ALA A 154 -0.63 27.04 15.63
N PHE A 155 0.49 26.73 14.97
CA PHE A 155 1.36 25.61 15.33
C PHE A 155 2.65 26.04 16.04
N LEU A 156 3.07 27.30 15.86
CA LEU A 156 4.33 27.83 16.40
C LEU A 156 4.13 29.29 16.83
N GLU A 157 4.16 29.54 18.14
CA GLU A 157 4.22 30.91 18.65
C GLU A 157 5.48 31.63 18.10
N GLY A 158 5.27 32.70 17.33
CA GLY A 158 6.34 33.64 16.94
C GLY A 158 7.07 33.36 15.62
N TRP A 159 6.59 32.44 14.77
CA TRP A 159 7.27 32.17 13.50
C TRP A 159 7.05 33.29 12.46
N ARG A 160 8.13 33.96 12.03
CA ARG A 160 8.15 34.98 10.97
C ARG A 160 9.06 34.53 9.82
N GLY A 161 8.62 33.54 9.07
CA GLY A 161 9.03 33.33 7.68
C GLY A 161 10.39 32.64 7.41
N ALA A 162 10.29 31.71 6.44
CA ALA A 162 11.29 31.23 5.49
C ALA A 162 12.51 30.43 5.99
N GLY A 163 12.43 29.10 5.84
CA GLY A 163 13.63 28.27 5.68
C GLY A 163 13.46 26.79 6.00
N THR A 164 12.47 26.42 6.83
CA THR A 164 12.23 25.03 7.21
C THR A 164 10.93 24.55 6.59
N VAL A 165 10.97 23.50 5.78
CA VAL A 165 9.74 22.83 5.34
C VAL A 165 9.15 22.15 6.56
N LEU A 166 8.11 22.74 7.15
CA LEU A 166 7.37 22.12 8.23
C LEU A 166 6.44 21.06 7.63
N PHE A 167 6.86 19.81 7.66
CA PHE A 167 6.00 18.68 7.28
C PHE A 167 5.01 18.40 8.42
N ILE A 168 3.99 19.25 8.59
CA ILE A 168 2.81 18.86 9.41
C ILE A 168 1.87 18.08 8.50
N LEU A 169 2.07 16.77 8.40
CA LEU A 169 1.07 15.87 7.81
C LEU A 169 0.88 14.66 8.72
N LEU A 170 0.39 14.93 9.93
CA LEU A 170 -0.54 14.03 10.60
C LEU A 170 -1.82 14.82 10.77
N PHE A 171 -2.77 14.62 9.88
CA PHE A 171 -4.15 14.96 10.20
C PHE A 171 -4.86 13.71 10.70
N SER A 172 -5.68 13.88 11.73
CA SER A 172 -6.51 12.81 12.28
C SER A 172 -7.97 13.16 12.09
N LEU A 173 -8.80 12.13 11.86
CA LEU A 173 -10.24 12.28 11.88
C LEU A 173 -10.73 11.92 13.28
N LYS A 174 -11.28 12.91 13.98
CA LYS A 174 -11.81 12.75 15.33
C LYS A 174 -13.32 12.84 15.28
N ALA A 175 -14.02 11.84 15.81
CA ALA A 175 -15.40 11.98 16.22
C ALA A 175 -15.40 12.46 17.68
N GLU A 176 -16.37 13.27 18.11
CA GLU A 176 -16.47 13.76 19.51
C GLU A 176 -16.41 12.64 20.58
N VAL A 177 -16.66 11.39 20.17
CA VAL A 177 -16.68 10.23 21.05
C VAL A 177 -15.36 9.46 21.07
N LEU A 178 -14.40 9.68 20.14
CA LEU A 178 -13.15 8.91 20.02
C LEU A 178 -11.90 9.71 20.42
#